data_AF-A0A6N8JC82-F1
#
_entry.id   AF-A0A6N8JC82-F1
#
_cell.length_a   1.000
_cell.length_b   1.000
_cell.length_c   1.000
_cell.angle_alpha   90.00
_cell.angle_beta   90.00
_cell.angle_gamma   90.00
#
_symmetry.space_group_name_H-M   'P 1'
#
loop_
_entity.id
_entity.type
_entity.pdbx_description
1 polymer ?
#
loop_
_entity_poly.entity_id
_entity_poly.type
_entity_poly.pdbx_seq_one_letter_code
_entity_poly.pdbx_strand_id
1 'polypeptide(L)'
;MKKTISSIAFGCTLVTGLLLVFIGARFLLMPYVAELAFGIQTPTGNDYSFHYIKGIRDMAVGLAILAMLLTRTQRGLGILLLAITIVPVTDFLIVLSAPGHLTARLYPHITAVILGIALGAYYLLISRKSSSNVAF
;
A
#
# COMPACT_ATOMS: atom_id res chain seq x y z
N MET A 1 -4.73 26.81 0.10
CA MET A 1 -4.87 25.62 0.99
C MET A 1 -5.44 24.39 0.28
N LYS A 2 -6.65 24.44 -0.32
CA LYS A 2 -7.25 23.26 -1.01
C LYS A 2 -6.39 22.65 -2.13
N LYS A 3 -5.75 23.50 -2.95
CA LYS A 3 -4.85 23.05 -4.04
C LYS A 3 -3.62 22.31 -3.51
N THR A 4 -3.01 22.81 -2.43
CA THR A 4 -1.84 22.21 -1.78
C THR A 4 -2.14 20.82 -1.23
N ILE A 5 -3.25 20.64 -0.52
CA ILE A 5 -3.66 19.33 0.02
C ILE A 5 -3.88 18.32 -1.11
N SER A 6 -4.51 18.73 -2.21
CA SER A 6 -4.72 17.85 -3.37
C SER A 6 -3.42 17.43 -4.03
N SER A 7 -2.45 18.34 -4.17
CA SER A 7 -1.13 18.00 -4.71
C SER A 7 -0.36 17.04 -3.80
N ILE A 8 -0.43 17.24 -2.47
CA ILE A 8 0.20 16.35 -1.50
C ILE A 8 -0.44 14.96 -1.55
N ALA A 9 -1.77 14.87 -1.48
CA ALA A 9 -2.48 13.60 -1.53
C ALA A 9 -2.19 12.83 -2.84
N PHE A 10 -2.18 13.53 -3.98
CA PHE A 10 -1.79 12.96 -5.26
C PHE A 10 -0.36 12.42 -5.23
N GLY A 11 0.60 13.21 -4.77
CA GLY A 11 2.01 12.82 -4.66
C GLY A 11 2.21 11.62 -3.74
N CYS A 12 1.63 11.63 -2.55
CA CYS A 12 1.70 10.51 -1.60
C CYS A 12 1.09 9.23 -2.17
N THR A 13 -0.02 9.33 -2.90
CA THR A 13 -0.68 8.17 -3.50
C THR A 13 0.13 7.60 -4.67
N LEU A 14 0.71 8.49 -5.48
CA LEU A 14 1.61 8.10 -6.57
C LEU A 14 2.82 7.34 -6.00
N VAL A 15 3.47 7.90 -4.97
CA VAL A 15 4.60 7.28 -4.29
C VAL A 15 4.19 5.94 -3.67
N THR A 16 3.02 5.85 -3.04
CA THR A 16 2.50 4.60 -2.46
C THR A 16 2.35 3.50 -3.52
N GLY A 17 1.71 3.82 -4.66
CA GLY A 17 1.54 2.87 -5.76
C GLY A 17 2.88 2.42 -6.35
N LEU A 18 3.81 3.35 -6.59
CA LEU A 18 5.15 3.04 -7.09
C LEU A 18 5.97 2.19 -6.11
N LEU A 19 5.89 2.48 -4.81
CA LEU A 19 6.57 1.70 -3.78
C LEU A 19 6.05 0.27 -3.71
N LEU A 20 4.74 0.04 -3.85
CA LEU A 20 4.19 -1.31 -3.89
C LEU A 20 4.64 -2.09 -5.13
N VAL A 21 4.71 -1.43 -6.31
CA VAL A 21 5.30 -2.04 -7.52
C VAL A 21 6.76 -2.41 -7.28
N PHE A 22 7.54 -1.51 -6.69
CA PHE A 22 8.94 -1.76 -6.34
C PHE A 22 9.11 -2.92 -5.35
N ILE A 23 8.31 -2.95 -4.27
CA ILE A 23 8.32 -4.03 -3.26
C ILE A 23 7.96 -5.36 -3.93
N GLY A 24 6.89 -5.38 -4.73
CA GLY A 24 6.47 -6.57 -5.45
C GLY A 24 7.56 -7.11 -6.39
N ALA A 25 8.17 -6.22 -7.19
CA ALA A 25 9.30 -6.57 -8.05
C ALA A 25 10.50 -7.11 -7.24
N ARG A 26 10.80 -6.52 -6.08
CA ARG A 26 11.87 -7.00 -5.20
C ARG A 26 11.59 -8.41 -4.67
N PHE A 27 10.35 -8.74 -4.31
CA PHE A 27 9.97 -10.11 -3.92
C PHE A 27 10.08 -11.12 -5.08
N LEU A 28 9.86 -10.68 -6.33
CA LEU A 28 9.99 -11.53 -7.52
C LEU A 28 11.46 -11.77 -7.92
N LEU A 29 12.30 -10.74 -7.82
CA LEU A 29 13.69 -10.79 -8.30
C LEU A 29 14.70 -11.17 -7.21
N MET A 30 14.42 -10.79 -5.96
CA MET A 30 15.33 -10.93 -4.82
C MET A 30 14.58 -11.35 -3.55
N PRO A 31 13.90 -12.52 -3.54
CA PRO A 31 12.96 -12.91 -2.48
C PRO A 31 13.57 -12.92 -1.09
N TYR A 32 14.78 -13.46 -0.92
CA TYR A 32 15.48 -13.47 0.37
C TYR A 32 15.74 -12.07 0.92
N VAL A 33 16.22 -11.16 0.06
CA VAL A 33 16.49 -9.77 0.46
C VAL A 33 15.19 -9.02 0.76
N ALA A 34 14.13 -9.31 0.02
CA ALA A 34 12.81 -8.74 0.25
C ALA A 34 12.22 -9.17 1.60
N GLU A 35 12.38 -10.45 1.96
CA GLU A 35 11.94 -11.01 3.24
C GLU A 35 12.62 -10.35 4.44
N LEU A 36 13.97 -10.27 4.40
CA LEU A 36 14.74 -9.58 5.43
C LEU A 36 14.34 -8.09 5.54
N ALA A 37 14.04 -7.46 4.40
CA ALA A 37 13.59 -6.08 4.38
C ALA A 37 12.19 -5.90 4.98
N PHE A 38 11.30 -6.88 4.76
CA PHE A 38 9.94 -6.94 5.31
C PHE A 38 9.94 -7.09 6.82
N GLY A 39 10.95 -7.77 7.38
CA GLY A 39 11.18 -7.88 8.82
C GLY A 39 10.94 -9.27 9.41
N ILE A 40 10.86 -10.29 8.56
CA ILE A 40 10.75 -11.70 8.99
C ILE A 40 11.92 -12.50 8.43
N GLN A 41 12.11 -13.70 8.97
CA GLN A 41 13.05 -14.68 8.44
C GLN A 41 12.46 -16.08 8.64
N THR A 42 12.27 -16.78 7.53
CA THR A 42 11.65 -18.11 7.47
C THR A 42 12.66 -19.09 6.89
N PRO A 43 12.79 -20.30 7.44
CA PRO A 43 13.56 -21.37 6.79
C PRO A 43 12.85 -21.78 5.49
N THR A 44 13.28 -21.24 4.35
CA THR A 44 12.65 -21.51 3.06
C THR A 44 13.21 -22.75 2.36
N GLY A 45 14.43 -23.20 2.70
CA GLY A 45 15.07 -24.32 2.00
C GLY A 45 15.25 -24.08 0.49
N ASN A 46 15.45 -22.81 0.09
CA ASN A 46 15.44 -22.32 -1.30
C ASN A 46 14.09 -22.40 -2.05
N ASP A 47 12.98 -22.71 -1.36
CA ASP A 47 11.64 -22.54 -1.92
C ASP A 47 11.08 -21.14 -1.62
N TYR A 48 10.98 -20.32 -2.66
CA TYR A 48 10.47 -18.95 -2.57
C TYR A 48 9.06 -18.79 -3.17
N SER A 49 8.31 -19.89 -3.35
CA SER A 49 6.99 -19.87 -3.98
C SER A 49 6.02 -18.90 -3.30
N PHE A 50 6.00 -18.86 -1.97
CA PHE A 50 5.17 -17.91 -1.21
C PHE A 50 5.64 -16.45 -1.33
N HIS A 51 6.96 -16.22 -1.44
CA HIS A 51 7.52 -14.89 -1.69
C HIS A 51 7.09 -14.37 -3.05
N TYR A 52 7.06 -15.21 -4.08
CA TYR A 52 6.58 -14.84 -5.40
C TYR A 52 5.08 -14.53 -5.41
N ILE A 53 4.28 -15.36 -4.73
CA ILE A 53 2.83 -15.12 -4.56
C ILE A 53 2.58 -13.78 -3.86
N LYS A 54 3.35 -13.47 -2.82
CA LYS A 54 3.28 -12.17 -2.15
C LYS A 54 3.69 -11.04 -3.11
N GLY A 55 4.83 -11.19 -3.78
CA GLY A 55 5.39 -10.17 -4.66
C GLY A 55 4.44 -9.75 -5.78
N ILE A 56 3.81 -10.72 -6.45
CA ILE A 56 2.85 -10.41 -7.52
C ILE A 56 1.60 -9.70 -6.99
N ARG A 57 1.15 -10.02 -5.77
CA ARG A 57 -0.01 -9.36 -5.13
C ARG A 57 0.30 -7.90 -4.78
N ASP A 58 1.47 -7.62 -4.19
CA ASP A 58 1.89 -6.25 -3.89
C ASP A 58 2.01 -5.43 -5.18
N MET A 59 2.63 -6.02 -6.22
CA MET A 59 2.75 -5.36 -7.52
C MET A 59 1.39 -5.07 -8.15
N ALA A 60 0.47 -6.04 -8.13
CA ALA A 60 -0.87 -5.88 -8.69
C ALA A 60 -1.66 -4.77 -7.97
N VAL A 61 -1.61 -4.72 -6.63
CA VAL A 61 -2.25 -3.65 -5.83
C VAL A 61 -1.63 -2.29 -6.16
N GLY A 62 -0.30 -2.20 -6.25
CA GLY A 62 0.40 -0.98 -6.65
C GLY A 62 -0.05 -0.49 -8.03
N LEU A 63 -0.11 -1.38 -9.02
CA LEU A 63 -0.60 -1.07 -10.36
C LEU A 63 -2.07 -0.63 -10.35
N ALA A 64 -2.93 -1.26 -9.56
CA ALA A 64 -4.34 -0.88 -9.43
C ALA A 64 -4.48 0.54 -8.85
N ILE A 65 -3.73 0.88 -7.80
CA ILE A 65 -3.69 2.23 -7.21
C ILE A 65 -3.26 3.25 -8.27
N LEU A 66 -2.17 2.98 -9.01
CA LEU A 66 -1.67 3.87 -10.06
C LEU A 66 -2.68 4.04 -11.20
N ALA A 67 -3.29 2.96 -11.66
CA ALA A 67 -4.30 3.00 -12.72
C ALA A 67 -5.50 3.87 -12.31
N MET A 68 -6.02 3.69 -11.10
CA MET A 68 -7.16 4.49 -10.60
C MET A 68 -6.78 5.95 -10.35
N LEU A 69 -5.56 6.21 -9.88
CA LEU A 69 -5.05 7.57 -9.68
C LEU A 69 -4.93 8.33 -11.01
N LEU A 70 -4.35 7.68 -12.04
CA LEU A 70 -4.11 8.28 -13.35
C LEU A 70 -5.38 8.42 -14.19
N THR A 71 -6.32 7.48 -14.07
CA THR A 71 -7.66 7.57 -14.70
C THR A 71 -8.63 8.47 -13.93
N ARG A 72 -8.18 9.04 -12.81
CA ARG A 72 -8.93 9.97 -11.94
C ARG A 72 -10.23 9.39 -11.36
N THR A 73 -10.32 8.08 -11.17
CA THR A 73 -11.47 7.42 -10.52
C THR A 73 -11.40 7.58 -8.99
N GLN A 74 -11.56 8.79 -8.49
CA GLN A 74 -11.29 9.17 -7.09
C GLN A 74 -12.08 8.33 -6.08
N ARG A 75 -13.38 8.10 -6.31
CA ARG A 75 -14.22 7.33 -5.37
C ARG A 75 -13.75 5.89 -5.27
N GLY A 76 -13.51 5.25 -6.42
CA GLY A 76 -13.01 3.88 -6.47
C GLY A 76 -11.63 3.75 -5.85
N LEU A 77 -10.73 4.70 -6.10
CA LEU A 77 -9.41 4.76 -5.49
C LEU A 77 -9.50 4.85 -3.95
N GLY A 78 -10.40 5.70 -3.44
CA GLY A 78 -10.64 5.81 -2.00
C GLY A 78 -11.13 4.51 -1.36
N ILE A 79 -12.08 3.83 -2.01
CA ILE A 79 -12.58 2.51 -1.56
C ILE A 79 -11.44 1.48 -1.59
N LEU A 80 -10.67 1.44 -2.69
CA LEU A 80 -9.56 0.51 -2.84
C LEU A 80 -8.54 0.69 -1.72
N LEU A 81 -8.07 1.92 -1.48
CA LEU A 81 -7.07 2.23 -0.44
C LEU A 81 -7.54 1.82 0.96
N LEU A 82 -8.81 2.05 1.30
CA LEU A 82 -9.36 1.61 2.58
C LEU A 82 -9.47 0.08 2.69
N ALA A 83 -9.96 -0.59 1.64
CA ALA A 83 -10.09 -2.04 1.64
C ALA A 83 -8.72 -2.73 1.75
N ILE A 84 -7.73 -2.27 0.99
CA ILE A 84 -6.38 -2.86 0.98
C ILE A 84 -5.55 -2.47 2.20
N THR A 85 -5.99 -1.52 3.04
CA THR A 85 -5.33 -1.18 4.31
C THR A 85 -5.27 -2.37 5.27
N ILE A 86 -6.18 -3.36 5.12
CA ILE A 86 -6.11 -4.61 5.89
C ILE A 86 -4.76 -5.31 5.69
N VAL A 87 -4.16 -5.23 4.49
CA VAL A 87 -2.88 -5.86 4.18
C VAL A 87 -1.74 -5.34 5.07
N PRO A 88 -1.39 -4.03 5.10
CA PRO A 88 -0.31 -3.55 5.97
C PRO A 88 -0.65 -3.66 7.46
N VAL A 89 -1.93 -3.72 7.86
CA VAL A 89 -2.31 -4.05 9.25
C VAL A 89 -1.89 -5.49 9.57
N THR A 90 -2.24 -6.44 8.71
CA THR A 90 -1.84 -7.84 8.88
C THR A 90 -0.33 -8.02 8.81
N ASP A 91 0.36 -7.34 7.87
CA ASP A 91 1.82 -7.38 7.75
C ASP A 91 2.51 -6.88 9.02
N PHE A 92 2.01 -5.76 9.59
CA PHE A 92 2.50 -5.26 10.87
C PHE A 92 2.37 -6.31 11.99
N LEU A 93 1.22 -6.96 12.09
CA LEU A 93 0.96 -7.98 13.11
C LEU A 93 1.83 -9.23 12.92
N ILE A 94 2.07 -9.64 11.67
CA ILE A 94 2.97 -10.75 11.35
C ILE A 94 4.39 -10.43 11.81
N VAL A 95 4.91 -9.24 11.48
CA VAL A 95 6.27 -8.83 11.89
C VAL A 95 6.37 -8.67 13.40
N LEU A 96 5.36 -8.09 14.05
CA LEU A 96 5.32 -7.95 15.50
C LEU A 96 5.32 -9.30 16.22
N SER A 97 4.69 -10.31 15.61
CA SER A 97 4.61 -11.67 16.16
C SER A 97 5.85 -12.52 15.85
N ALA A 98 6.76 -12.02 15.00
CA ALA A 98 7.97 -12.75 14.64
C ALA A 98 8.97 -12.77 15.81
N PRO A 99 9.57 -13.93 16.15
CA PRO A 99 10.60 -14.03 17.17
C PRO A 99 11.80 -13.13 16.84
N GLY A 100 12.21 -12.29 17.81
CA GLY A 100 13.38 -11.42 17.64
C GLY A 100 13.20 -10.29 16.61
N HIS A 101 11.95 -9.91 16.30
CA HIS A 101 11.70 -8.82 15.36
C HIS A 101 12.40 -7.51 15.79
N LEU A 102 12.85 -6.74 14.80
CA LEU A 102 13.41 -5.42 15.04
C LEU A 102 12.30 -4.38 14.95
N THR A 103 12.13 -3.53 15.98
CA THR A 103 11.11 -2.47 15.99
C THR A 103 11.17 -1.57 14.75
N ALA A 104 12.37 -1.32 14.22
CA ALA A 104 12.56 -0.54 13.00
C ALA A 104 11.84 -1.13 11.76
N ARG A 105 11.60 -2.44 11.74
CA ARG A 105 10.87 -3.13 10.66
C ARG A 105 9.35 -2.94 10.74
N LEU A 106 8.82 -2.43 11.86
CA LEU A 106 7.40 -2.12 12.02
C LEU A 106 7.03 -0.78 11.38
N TYR A 107 7.97 0.16 11.26
CA TYR A 107 7.69 1.52 10.77
C TYR A 107 7.12 1.60 9.34
N PRO A 108 7.61 0.82 8.36
CA PRO A 108 7.03 0.83 7.02
C PRO A 108 5.56 0.40 7.02
N HIS A 109 5.23 -0.64 7.80
CA HIS A 109 3.87 -1.19 7.86
C HIS A 109 2.89 -0.21 8.51
N ILE A 110 3.23 0.35 9.67
CA ILE A 110 2.35 1.34 10.32
C ILE A 110 2.21 2.61 9.50
N THR A 111 3.26 3.02 8.78
CA THR A 111 3.20 4.15 7.84
C THR A 111 2.24 3.86 6.69
N ALA A 112 2.28 2.66 6.12
CA ALA A 112 1.35 2.23 5.08
C ALA A 112 -0.10 2.19 5.59
N VAL A 113 -0.34 1.76 6.83
CA VAL A 113 -1.67 1.82 7.46
C VAL A 113 -2.18 3.27 7.55
N ILE A 114 -1.36 4.18 8.08
CA ILE A 114 -1.74 5.59 8.23
C ILE A 114 -2.02 6.22 6.87
N LEU A 115 -1.15 5.98 5.88
CA LEU A 115 -1.34 6.48 4.52
C LEU A 115 -2.61 5.91 3.88
N GLY A 116 -2.85 4.60 3.99
CA GLY A 116 -4.05 3.95 3.45
C GLY A 116 -5.34 4.55 3.98
N ILE A 117 -5.44 4.73 5.30
CA ILE A 117 -6.61 5.34 5.95
C ILE A 117 -6.76 6.82 5.55
N ALA A 118 -5.68 7.61 5.67
CA ALA A 118 -5.73 9.04 5.43
C ALA A 118 -6.05 9.37 3.96
N LEU A 119 -5.37 8.72 3.02
CA LEU A 119 -5.58 8.92 1.59
C LEU A 119 -6.92 8.34 1.14
N GLY A 120 -7.30 7.16 1.64
CA GLY A 120 -8.58 6.53 1.34
C GLY A 120 -9.77 7.40 1.77
N ALA A 121 -9.75 7.89 3.01
CA ALA A 121 -10.74 8.83 3.52
C ALA A 121 -10.75 10.14 2.71
N TYR A 122 -9.58 10.70 2.41
CA TYR A 122 -9.46 11.92 1.60
C TYR A 122 -10.16 11.77 0.24
N TYR A 123 -9.86 10.71 -0.51
CA TYR A 123 -10.42 10.49 -1.85
C TYR A 123 -11.93 10.24 -1.82
N LEU A 124 -12.46 9.57 -0.80
CA LEU A 124 -13.90 9.43 -0.60
C LEU A 124 -14.59 10.77 -0.33
N LEU A 125 -14.00 11.59 0.54
CA LEU A 125 -14.58 12.87 0.94
C LEU A 125 -14.64 13.86 -0.23
N ILE A 126 -13.58 13.94 -1.06
CA ILE A 126 -13.61 14.83 -2.24
C ILE A 126 -14.57 14.32 -3.31
N SER A 127 -14.75 13.00 -3.42
CA SER A 127 -15.65 12.39 -4.40
C SER A 127 -17.11 12.68 -4.09
N ARG A 128 -17.50 12.63 -2.80
CA ARG A 128 -18.86 12.96 -2.34
C ARG A 128 -19.24 14.39 -2.71
N LYS A 129 -18.31 15.33 -2.56
CA LYS A 129 -18.53 16.74 -2.88
C LYS A 129 -18.75 17.00 -4.36
N SER A 130 -18.10 16.23 -5.23
CA SER A 130 -18.32 16.33 -6.68
C SER A 130 -19.75 15.92 -7.06
N SER A 131 -20.32 14.91 -6.39
CA SER A 131 -21.67 14.42 -6.68
C SER A 131 -22.77 15.35 -6.14
N SER A 132 -22.56 16.03 -5.02
CA SER A 132 -23.56 16.96 -4.45
C SER A 132 -23.72 18.27 -5.24
N ASN A 133 -22.71 18.67 -6.02
CA ASN A 133 -22.75 19.91 -6.81
C ASN A 133 -23.55 19.79 -8.12
N VAL A 134 -23.96 18.58 -8.52
CA VAL A 134 -24.71 18.32 -9.77
C VAL A 134 -26.21 18.17 -9.48
N ALA A 135 -26.62 18.16 -8.22
CA ALA A 135 -28.00 17.85 -7.79
C ALA A 135 -28.86 19.10 -7.50
N PHE A 136 -28.63 20.22 -8.19
CA PHE A 136 -29.45 21.44 -8.11
C PHE A 136 -29.91 21.87 -9.49
#